data_AF-A0A2I4E3A1-F1
#
_entry.id   AF-A0A2I4E3A1-F1
#
_cell.length_a   1.000
_cell.length_b   1.000
_cell.length_c   1.000
_cell.angle_alpha   90.00
_cell.angle_beta   90.00
_cell.angle_gamma   90.00
#
_symmetry.space_group_name_H-M   'P 1'
#
loop_
_entity.id
_entity.type
_entity.pdbx_description
1 polymer ?
#
loop_
_entity_poly.entity_id
_entity_poly.type
_entity_poly.pdbx_seq_one_letter_code
_entity_poly.pdbx_strand_id
1 'polypeptide(L)'
;MGMESNKVTDTIKFLCSYGGKILPRYTDGELRYVGGLTRVLSVDRSISYTELMVKLGEFCGYSVTLRCQLPSGDLETLISITSDEDLANLIEEYNRASSSMSHPLKIRAVLSPPKSLKKISPPPSVDFSASRSPFVTAESLGNSAAYHYVPRTYSPPIGYPAGARNCSAKGNRYRYHVQHNPRVLYSYSHFVPQSNYRY
;
A
#
# COMPACT_ATOMS: atom_id res chain seq x y z
N MET A 1 55.92 -3.63 4.32
CA MET A 1 54.65 -2.87 4.49
C MET A 1 53.64 -3.52 3.56
N GLY A 2 52.74 -4.35 4.09
CA GLY A 2 51.73 -5.02 3.28
C GLY A 2 50.77 -3.97 2.72
N MET A 3 50.70 -3.85 1.40
CA MET A 3 49.63 -3.10 0.77
C MET A 3 48.36 -3.92 0.95
N GLU A 4 47.52 -3.50 1.90
CA GLU A 4 46.17 -4.01 2.03
C GLU A 4 45.44 -3.60 0.76
N SER A 5 45.46 -4.48 -0.23
CA SER A 5 44.74 -4.30 -1.47
C SER A 5 43.27 -4.26 -1.12
N ASN A 6 42.69 -3.05 -1.08
CA ASN A 6 41.25 -2.83 -1.11
C ASN A 6 40.73 -3.52 -2.37
N LYS A 7 40.38 -4.79 -2.22
CA LYS A 7 39.75 -5.58 -3.28
C LYS A 7 38.41 -4.90 -3.47
N VAL A 8 38.31 -4.05 -4.48
CA VAL A 8 37.02 -3.52 -4.94
C VAL A 8 36.19 -4.76 -5.17
N THR A 9 35.25 -5.01 -4.26
CA THR A 9 34.41 -6.19 -4.36
C THR A 9 33.61 -5.98 -5.62
N ASP A 10 33.78 -6.87 -6.60
CA ASP A 10 33.05 -6.83 -7.87
C ASP A 10 31.55 -7.13 -7.69
N THR A 11 31.08 -7.08 -6.44
CA THR A 11 29.73 -7.33 -6.01
C THR A 11 29.13 -6.07 -5.42
N ILE A 12 27.93 -5.72 -5.88
CA ILE A 12 27.10 -4.65 -5.31
C ILE A 12 25.99 -5.26 -4.46
N LYS A 13 25.58 -4.54 -3.41
CA LYS A 13 24.58 -5.00 -2.45
C LYS A 13 23.36 -4.10 -2.48
N PHE A 14 22.20 -4.68 -2.75
CA PHE A 14 20.90 -4.03 -2.66
C PHE A 14 20.23 -4.39 -1.34
N LEU A 15 19.81 -3.40 -0.57
CA LEU A 15 18.91 -3.55 0.56
C LEU A 15 17.47 -3.40 0.05
N CYS A 16 16.85 -4.52 -0.30
CA CYS A 16 15.54 -4.59 -0.94
C CYS A 16 14.41 -4.64 0.10
N SER A 17 13.48 -3.70 0.01
CA SER A 17 12.24 -3.69 0.80
C SER A 17 11.04 -3.99 -0.11
N TYR A 18 10.28 -5.05 0.20
CA TYR A 18 9.18 -5.55 -0.64
C TYR A 18 8.05 -6.18 0.18
N GLY A 19 6.85 -6.31 -0.41
CA GLY A 19 5.66 -6.85 0.27
C GLY A 19 4.98 -5.93 1.29
N GLY A 20 5.50 -4.72 1.49
CA GLY A 20 4.97 -3.66 2.36
C GLY A 20 4.44 -2.45 1.59
N LYS A 21 4.25 -1.35 2.32
CA LYS A 21 3.73 -0.09 1.79
C LYS A 21 4.57 1.08 2.31
N ILE A 22 4.70 2.12 1.49
CA ILE A 22 5.23 3.39 1.95
C ILE A 22 4.07 4.24 2.43
N LEU A 23 4.12 4.70 3.69
CA LEU A 23 3.06 5.49 4.32
C LEU A 23 3.68 6.65 5.11
N PRO A 24 3.01 7.83 5.15
CA PRO A 24 3.44 8.93 5.98
C PRO A 24 3.31 8.55 7.46
N ARG A 25 4.30 8.94 8.25
CA ARG A 25 4.27 8.78 9.69
C ARG A 25 3.36 9.83 10.31
N TYR A 26 2.53 9.41 11.26
CA TYR A 26 1.56 10.30 11.91
C TYR A 26 2.19 11.48 12.66
N THR A 27 3.42 11.32 13.19
CA THR A 27 4.02 12.36 14.07
C THR A 27 4.70 13.50 13.32
N ASP A 28 5.27 13.26 12.15
CA ASP A 28 6.01 14.28 11.38
C ASP A 28 5.69 14.31 9.89
N GLY A 29 4.86 13.40 9.37
CA GLY A 29 4.51 13.31 7.95
C GLY A 29 5.54 12.55 7.09
N GLU A 30 6.73 12.26 7.61
CA GLU A 30 7.82 11.60 6.89
C GLU A 30 7.43 10.20 6.43
N LEU A 31 7.81 9.83 5.21
CA LEU A 31 7.52 8.51 4.67
C LEU A 31 8.28 7.41 5.40
N ARG A 32 7.58 6.30 5.65
CA ARG A 32 8.16 5.07 6.19
C ARG A 32 7.69 3.86 5.42
N TYR A 33 8.57 2.88 5.30
CA TYR A 33 8.20 1.56 4.84
C TYR A 33 7.54 0.78 5.99
N VAL A 34 6.31 0.33 5.79
CA VAL A 34 5.48 -0.32 6.81
C VAL A 34 4.94 -1.65 6.26
N GLY A 35 5.08 -2.70 7.07
CA GLY A 35 4.81 -4.06 6.64
C GLY A 35 5.84 -4.56 5.62
N GLY A 36 5.80 -5.85 5.29
CA GLY A 36 6.71 -6.45 4.32
C GLY A 36 8.04 -6.94 4.90
N LEU A 37 9.00 -7.15 3.99
CA LEU A 37 10.30 -7.74 4.25
C LEU A 37 11.42 -6.81 3.78
N THR A 38 12.52 -6.80 4.51
CA THR A 38 13.77 -6.14 4.10
C THR A 38 14.89 -7.17 4.08
N ARG A 39 15.47 -7.42 2.91
CA ARG A 39 16.51 -8.44 2.70
C ARG A 39 17.62 -7.89 1.80
N VAL A 40 18.81 -8.46 1.91
CA VAL A 40 19.96 -8.06 1.09
C VAL A 40 20.10 -9.01 -0.10
N LEU A 41 20.14 -8.45 -1.30
CA LEU A 41 20.51 -9.13 -2.53
C LEU A 41 21.93 -8.69 -2.91
N SER A 42 22.84 -9.64 -3.11
CA SER A 42 24.19 -9.37 -3.62
C SER A 42 24.25 -9.83 -5.06
N VAL A 43 24.71 -8.97 -5.97
CA VAL A 43 24.86 -9.26 -7.39
C VAL A 43 26.21 -8.76 -7.89
N ASP A 44 26.63 -9.26 -9.03
CA ASP A 44 27.81 -8.75 -9.73
C ASP A 44 27.61 -7.28 -10.14
N ARG A 45 28.68 -6.51 -10.14
CA ARG A 45 28.68 -5.09 -10.49
C ARG A 45 28.46 -4.84 -11.97
N SER A 46 28.83 -5.80 -12.83
CA SER A 46 28.64 -5.77 -14.28
C SER A 46 27.26 -6.26 -14.73
N ILE A 47 26.35 -6.54 -13.79
CA ILE A 47 25.01 -7.04 -14.09
C ILE A 47 24.21 -6.07 -14.97
N SER A 48 23.57 -6.60 -16.02
CA SER A 48 22.61 -5.82 -16.81
C SER A 48 21.30 -5.60 -16.05
N TYR A 49 20.58 -4.54 -16.38
CA TYR A 49 19.25 -4.26 -15.85
C TYR A 49 18.31 -5.45 -16.07
N THR A 50 18.34 -6.07 -17.25
CA THR A 50 17.49 -7.23 -17.56
C THR A 50 17.77 -8.40 -16.62
N GLU A 51 19.04 -8.75 -16.42
CA GLU A 51 19.43 -9.84 -15.51
C GLU A 51 19.10 -9.50 -14.04
N LEU A 52 19.30 -8.25 -13.64
CA LEU A 52 18.93 -7.77 -12.31
C LEU A 52 17.42 -7.94 -12.06
N MET A 53 16.58 -7.59 -13.03
CA MET A 53 15.13 -7.74 -12.91
C MET A 53 14.69 -9.21 -12.82
N VAL A 54 15.35 -10.13 -13.52
CA VAL A 54 15.12 -11.58 -13.38
C VAL A 54 15.45 -12.04 -11.95
N LYS A 55 16.64 -11.70 -11.44
CA LYS A 55 17.04 -12.04 -10.07
C LYS A 55 16.10 -11.46 -9.02
N LEU A 56 15.65 -10.21 -9.21
CA LEU A 56 14.69 -9.58 -8.32
C LEU A 56 13.32 -10.28 -8.34
N GLY A 57 12.90 -10.77 -9.51
CA GLY A 57 11.68 -11.56 -9.66
C GLY A 57 11.73 -12.87 -8.88
N GLU A 58 12.83 -13.63 -9.01
CA GLU A 58 13.08 -14.87 -8.25
C GLU A 58 13.20 -14.59 -6.75
N PHE A 59 13.90 -13.53 -6.38
CA PHE A 59 14.11 -13.10 -4.99
C PHE A 59 12.79 -12.76 -4.27
N CYS A 60 11.84 -12.16 -4.98
CA CYS A 60 10.54 -11.79 -4.44
C CYS A 60 9.49 -12.90 -4.58
N GLY A 61 9.65 -13.80 -5.57
CA GLY A 61 8.65 -14.78 -5.97
C GLY A 61 7.55 -14.22 -6.89
N TYR A 62 7.70 -13.00 -7.40
CA TYR A 62 6.77 -12.33 -8.30
C TYR A 62 7.47 -11.23 -9.09
N SER A 63 6.91 -10.81 -10.24
CA SER A 63 7.47 -9.70 -11.02
C SER A 63 7.40 -8.38 -10.26
N VAL A 64 8.45 -7.56 -10.38
CA VAL A 64 8.57 -6.30 -9.62
C VAL A 64 9.00 -5.15 -10.52
N THR A 65 8.81 -3.93 -10.02
CA THR A 65 9.45 -2.70 -10.52
C THR A 65 10.50 -2.25 -9.52
N LEU A 66 11.69 -1.87 -9.99
CA LEU A 66 12.79 -1.41 -9.16
C LEU A 66 12.75 0.11 -8.97
N ARG A 67 12.70 0.55 -7.71
CA ARG A 67 12.94 1.95 -7.34
C ARG A 67 14.03 2.02 -6.28
N CYS A 68 14.96 2.96 -6.42
CA CYS A 68 16.12 3.08 -5.54
C CYS A 68 16.20 4.48 -4.93
N GLN A 69 16.79 4.58 -3.76
CA GLN A 69 17.17 5.87 -3.19
C GLN A 69 18.53 6.27 -3.73
N LEU A 70 18.78 7.58 -3.76
CA LEU A 70 20.14 8.10 -3.86
C LEU A 70 20.84 7.99 -2.49
N PRO A 71 22.19 8.06 -2.41
CA PRO A 71 22.91 7.89 -1.14
C PRO A 71 22.48 8.82 -0.01
N SER A 72 22.09 10.06 -0.34
CA SER A 72 21.57 11.07 0.60
C SER A 72 20.04 11.21 0.58
N GLY A 73 19.35 10.39 -0.22
CA GLY A 73 17.91 10.46 -0.40
C GLY A 73 17.11 9.65 0.62
N ASP A 74 15.79 9.75 0.50
CA ASP A 74 14.82 9.09 1.38
C ASP A 74 13.73 8.37 0.58
N LEU A 75 12.58 8.07 1.21
CA LEU A 75 11.47 7.38 0.55
C LEU A 75 10.62 8.29 -0.36
N GLU A 76 10.72 9.61 -0.23
CA GLU A 76 10.08 10.59 -1.12
C GLU A 76 10.89 10.74 -2.41
N THR A 77 12.22 10.67 -2.33
CA THR A 77 13.12 10.87 -3.48
C THR A 77 13.49 9.59 -4.22
N LEU A 78 12.58 8.60 -4.28
CA LEU A 78 12.85 7.33 -4.95
C LEU A 78 12.93 7.52 -6.48
N ILE A 79 14.05 7.10 -7.07
CA ILE A 79 14.23 7.06 -8.53
C ILE A 79 13.81 5.70 -9.09
N SER A 80 13.15 5.69 -10.25
CA SER A 80 12.82 4.45 -10.94
C SER A 80 13.97 4.05 -11.85
N ILE A 81 14.37 2.78 -11.80
CA ILE A 81 15.43 2.24 -12.65
C ILE A 81 14.75 1.47 -13.76
N THR A 82 15.02 1.85 -15.01
CA THR A 82 14.34 1.29 -16.19
C THR A 82 15.27 0.87 -17.31
N SER A 83 16.56 1.16 -17.18
CA SER A 83 17.59 0.90 -18.19
C SER A 83 18.94 0.58 -17.54
N ASP A 84 19.88 0.06 -18.34
CA ASP A 84 21.27 -0.14 -17.93
C ASP A 84 21.97 1.18 -17.60
N GLU A 85 21.62 2.27 -18.30
CA GLU A 85 22.13 3.62 -18.04
C GLU A 85 21.71 4.11 -16.65
N ASP A 86 20.42 3.95 -16.29
CA ASP A 86 19.92 4.32 -14.95
C ASP A 86 20.66 3.53 -13.85
N LEU A 87 20.91 2.23 -14.10
CA LEU A 87 21.59 1.35 -13.16
C LEU A 87 23.06 1.74 -13.00
N ALA A 88 23.76 2.04 -14.10
CA ALA A 88 25.15 2.48 -14.08
C ALA A 88 25.31 3.80 -13.30
N ASN A 89 24.46 4.78 -13.60
CA ASN A 89 24.44 6.08 -12.91
C ASN A 89 24.20 5.90 -11.40
N LEU A 90 23.24 5.04 -11.02
CA LEU A 90 22.97 4.74 -9.61
C LEU A 90 24.19 4.11 -8.93
N ILE A 91 24.81 3.13 -9.56
CA ILE A 91 25.99 2.46 -9.01
C ILE A 91 27.12 3.48 -8.81
N GLU A 92 27.43 4.30 -9.82
CA GLU A 92 28.47 5.34 -9.75
C GLU A 92 28.24 6.32 -8.59
N GLU A 93 27.00 6.80 -8.43
CA GLU A 93 26.62 7.69 -7.33
C GLU A 93 26.94 7.08 -5.97
N TYR A 94 26.58 5.81 -5.78
CA TYR A 94 26.87 5.08 -4.54
C TYR A 94 28.35 4.84 -4.33
N ASN A 95 29.12 4.59 -5.39
CA ASN A 95 30.57 4.44 -5.27
C ASN A 95 31.23 5.73 -4.82
N ARG A 96 30.87 6.85 -5.46
CA ARG A 96 31.37 8.18 -5.11
C ARG A 96 31.05 8.52 -3.66
N ALA A 97 29.84 8.22 -3.21
CA ALA A 97 29.44 8.40 -1.82
C ALA A 97 30.15 7.44 -0.85
N SER A 98 30.54 6.24 -1.29
CA SER A 98 31.26 5.27 -0.48
C SER A 98 32.76 5.52 -0.37
N SER A 99 33.36 6.30 -1.28
CA SER A 99 34.80 6.58 -1.27
C SER A 99 35.30 7.29 -0.01
N SER A 100 34.41 7.96 0.74
CA SER A 100 34.71 8.60 2.03
C SER A 100 34.39 7.71 3.25
N MET A 101 33.87 6.50 3.03
CA MET A 101 33.43 5.58 4.07
C MET A 101 34.39 4.38 4.18
N SER A 102 34.48 3.78 5.37
CA SER A 102 35.30 2.58 5.58
C SER A 102 34.72 1.33 4.90
N HIS A 103 33.44 1.35 4.53
CA HIS A 103 32.72 0.22 3.95
C HIS A 103 31.82 0.66 2.79
N PRO A 104 31.69 -0.18 1.74
CA PRO A 104 30.76 0.09 0.63
C PRO A 104 29.32 0.29 1.11
N LEU A 105 28.66 1.31 0.59
CA LEU A 105 27.25 1.57 0.85
C LEU A 105 26.36 0.55 0.15
N LYS A 106 25.21 0.24 0.76
CA LYS A 106 24.19 -0.62 0.16
C LYS A 106 23.18 0.26 -0.57
N ILE A 107 22.86 -0.11 -1.81
CA ILE A 107 21.81 0.55 -2.59
C ILE A 107 20.47 0.25 -1.93
N ARG A 108 19.73 1.28 -1.50
CA ARG A 108 18.43 1.09 -0.84
C ARG A 108 17.35 1.01 -1.90
N ALA A 109 16.70 -0.16 -2.01
CA ALA A 109 15.72 -0.44 -3.05
C ALA A 109 14.33 -0.71 -2.44
N VAL A 110 13.29 -0.21 -3.11
CA VAL A 110 11.89 -0.52 -2.87
C VAL A 110 11.34 -1.24 -4.09
N LEU A 111 10.84 -2.45 -3.87
CA LEU A 111 10.26 -3.28 -4.93
C LEU A 111 8.74 -3.30 -4.77
N SER A 112 8.05 -3.00 -5.86
CA SER A 112 6.59 -3.01 -5.92
C SER A 112 6.09 -3.85 -7.10
N PRO A 113 4.90 -4.46 -7.02
CA PRO A 113 4.28 -5.08 -8.18
C PRO A 113 4.15 -4.09 -9.34
N PRO A 114 4.32 -4.53 -10.60
CA PRO A 114 4.08 -3.71 -11.78
C PRO A 114 2.66 -3.14 -11.77
N LYS A 115 2.53 -1.86 -12.14
CA LYS A 115 1.22 -1.24 -12.31
C LYS A 115 0.54 -1.94 -13.48
N SER A 116 -0.54 -2.67 -13.22
CA SER A 116 -1.39 -3.20 -14.30
C SER A 116 -1.92 -2.03 -15.12
N LEU A 117 -1.71 -2.05 -16.43
CA LEU A 117 -2.38 -1.11 -17.34
C LEU A 117 -3.89 -1.26 -17.15
N LYS A 118 -4.57 -0.16 -16.82
CA LYS A 118 -6.03 -0.14 -16.64
C LYS A 118 -6.65 -0.72 -17.92
N LYS A 119 -7.29 -1.89 -17.80
CA LYS A 119 -8.07 -2.51 -18.86
C LYS A 119 -9.13 -1.51 -19.29
N ILE A 120 -8.99 -0.95 -20.48
CA ILE A 120 -10.01 -0.12 -21.13
C ILE A 120 -11.25 -1.03 -21.21
N SER A 121 -12.33 -0.63 -20.54
CA SER A 121 -13.61 -1.35 -20.63
C SER A 121 -13.99 -1.52 -22.10
N PRO A 122 -14.54 -2.68 -22.52
CA PRO A 122 -15.00 -2.84 -23.90
C PRO A 122 -16.04 -1.74 -24.21
N PRO A 123 -16.03 -1.17 -25.44
CA PRO A 123 -17.03 -0.18 -25.84
C PRO A 123 -18.43 -0.80 -25.76
N PRO A 124 -19.47 -0.04 -25.40
CA PRO A 124 -20.84 -0.52 -25.46
C PRO A 124 -21.15 -0.89 -26.92
N SER A 125 -21.61 -2.12 -27.14
CA SER A 125 -22.13 -2.57 -28.43
C SER A 125 -23.28 -1.65 -28.82
N VAL A 126 -23.10 -0.91 -29.92
CA VAL A 126 -24.16 -0.16 -30.57
C VAL A 126 -25.07 -1.15 -31.29
N ASP A 127 -26.28 -1.36 -30.79
CA ASP A 127 -27.33 -2.07 -31.50
C ASP A 127 -27.82 -1.20 -32.66
N PHE A 128 -27.29 -1.43 -33.86
CA PHE A 128 -27.91 -0.98 -35.09
C PHE A 128 -28.99 -2.00 -35.49
N SER A 129 -30.26 -1.63 -35.35
CA SER A 129 -31.32 -2.26 -36.14
C SER A 129 -32.20 -1.18 -36.76
N ALA A 130 -32.20 -1.25 -38.08
CA ALA A 130 -32.76 -0.29 -39.01
C ALA A 130 -34.30 -0.24 -38.99
N SER A 131 -34.77 0.96 -39.27
CA SER A 131 -36.10 1.38 -39.69
C SER A 131 -36.90 0.39 -40.56
N ARG A 132 -38.18 0.19 -40.20
CA ARG A 132 -39.26 -0.10 -41.16
C ARG A 132 -40.60 0.48 -40.66
N SER A 133 -41.12 1.49 -41.36
CA SER A 133 -42.53 1.95 -41.27
C SER A 133 -43.29 1.44 -42.51
N PRO A 134 -44.54 1.85 -42.82
CA PRO A 134 -45.70 2.30 -42.00
C PRO A 134 -47.00 1.56 -42.42
N PHE A 135 -48.10 1.63 -41.64
CA PHE A 135 -49.47 1.62 -42.19
C PHE A 135 -50.43 2.38 -41.25
N VAL A 136 -51.38 3.08 -41.86
CA VAL A 136 -52.26 4.14 -41.32
C VAL A 136 -53.74 3.71 -41.28
N THR A 137 -54.58 4.58 -40.70
CA THR A 137 -56.08 4.69 -40.65
C THR A 137 -56.74 4.18 -39.36
N ALA A 138 -57.72 4.84 -38.73
CA ALA A 138 -58.40 6.13 -38.92
C ALA A 138 -59.07 6.57 -37.58
N GLU A 139 -59.56 7.82 -37.58
CA GLU A 139 -60.12 8.62 -36.48
C GLU A 139 -61.50 8.17 -35.95
N SER A 140 -61.82 8.50 -34.68
CA SER A 140 -62.87 9.49 -34.30
C SER A 140 -63.63 9.21 -32.97
N LEU A 141 -63.92 10.32 -32.30
CA LEU A 141 -64.71 10.66 -31.09
C LEU A 141 -65.79 9.71 -30.52
N GLY A 142 -66.02 9.80 -29.19
CA GLY A 142 -67.38 9.78 -28.64
C GLY A 142 -67.62 9.25 -27.21
N ASN A 143 -67.66 10.17 -26.24
CA ASN A 143 -68.59 10.28 -25.10
C ASN A 143 -68.74 9.18 -24.00
N SER A 144 -68.35 9.59 -22.78
CA SER A 144 -69.14 9.67 -21.53
C SER A 144 -70.20 8.60 -21.18
N ALA A 145 -70.03 7.95 -20.02
CA ALA A 145 -70.96 7.94 -18.87
C ALA A 145 -70.96 6.61 -18.08
N ALA A 146 -70.63 6.74 -16.79
CA ALA A 146 -71.22 6.09 -15.61
C ALA A 146 -71.62 4.61 -15.66
N TYR A 147 -70.92 3.77 -14.87
CA TYR A 147 -71.54 2.82 -13.95
C TYR A 147 -70.69 2.66 -12.68
N HIS A 148 -71.27 3.03 -11.55
CA HIS A 148 -70.84 2.59 -10.22
C HIS A 148 -71.34 1.17 -9.99
N TYR A 149 -70.49 0.27 -9.46
CA TYR A 149 -70.97 -0.82 -8.62
C TYR A 149 -69.91 -1.24 -7.59
N VAL A 150 -70.41 -1.53 -6.40
CA VAL A 150 -69.76 -1.63 -5.07
C VAL A 150 -69.05 -2.99 -4.89
N PRO A 151 -68.19 -3.13 -3.87
CA PRO A 151 -68.46 -4.20 -2.90
C PRO A 151 -68.60 -3.73 -1.44
N ARG A 152 -69.72 -4.18 -0.86
CA ARG A 152 -70.02 -4.56 0.55
C ARG A 152 -68.79 -4.94 1.42
N THR A 153 -68.75 -4.90 2.76
CA THR A 153 -69.47 -4.30 3.92
C THR A 153 -68.81 -4.93 5.17
N TYR A 154 -68.54 -4.13 6.23
CA TYR A 154 -68.59 -4.40 7.70
C TYR A 154 -68.01 -5.73 8.29
N SER A 155 -67.28 -5.82 9.41
CA SER A 155 -66.74 -4.90 10.44
C SER A 155 -65.94 -5.73 11.51
N PRO A 156 -65.17 -5.09 12.44
CA PRO A 156 -64.28 -5.66 13.50
C PRO A 156 -65.10 -5.99 14.81
N PRO A 157 -64.61 -6.23 16.08
CA PRO A 157 -63.31 -5.94 16.76
C PRO A 157 -62.83 -6.91 17.89
N ILE A 158 -61.74 -6.54 18.61
CA ILE A 158 -61.30 -6.81 20.03
C ILE A 158 -59.77 -7.00 20.08
N GLY A 159 -58.93 -6.36 20.89
CA GLY A 159 -59.10 -5.36 21.96
C GLY A 159 -57.87 -5.39 22.92
N TYR A 160 -57.07 -4.32 22.89
CA TYR A 160 -56.18 -3.74 23.94
C TYR A 160 -54.86 -4.45 24.39
N PRO A 161 -53.92 -3.73 25.07
CA PRO A 161 -53.31 -2.45 24.66
C PRO A 161 -51.81 -2.27 25.03
N ALA A 162 -51.26 -1.14 24.55
CA ALA A 162 -50.35 -0.21 25.25
C ALA A 162 -48.89 -0.59 25.61
N GLY A 163 -47.97 0.16 25.01
CA GLY A 163 -46.59 0.34 25.47
C GLY A 163 -45.90 1.44 24.68
N ALA A 164 -46.32 2.68 24.90
CA ALA A 164 -45.80 3.86 24.21
C ALA A 164 -44.40 4.29 24.71
N ARG A 165 -43.78 5.18 23.91
CA ARG A 165 -42.85 6.27 24.30
C ARG A 165 -41.35 5.93 24.38
N ASN A 166 -40.56 6.30 23.37
CA ASN A 166 -39.99 7.65 23.21
C ASN A 166 -38.83 7.66 22.21
N CYS A 167 -38.91 8.56 21.22
CA CYS A 167 -37.75 9.02 20.46
C CYS A 167 -36.93 9.97 21.37
N SER A 168 -35.63 9.73 21.53
CA SER A 168 -34.72 10.78 21.99
C SER A 168 -33.31 10.56 21.46
N ALA A 169 -32.76 11.64 20.92
CA ALA A 169 -31.45 11.74 20.32
C ALA A 169 -30.32 11.82 21.36
N LYS A 170 -29.09 11.64 20.83
CA LYS A 170 -27.76 11.99 21.37
C LYS A 170 -26.98 10.87 22.08
N GLY A 171 -25.73 10.72 21.64
CA GLY A 171 -24.61 10.49 22.57
C GLY A 171 -23.59 9.45 22.14
N ASN A 172 -22.75 9.78 21.16
CA ASN A 172 -21.48 9.11 20.95
C ASN A 172 -20.60 9.29 22.20
N ARG A 173 -20.24 8.20 22.90
CA ARG A 173 -19.04 8.12 23.74
C ARG A 173 -18.50 6.69 23.70
N TYR A 174 -17.44 6.48 22.93
CA TYR A 174 -16.63 5.29 23.03
C TYR A 174 -15.90 5.30 24.38
N ARG A 175 -16.16 4.27 25.18
CA ARG A 175 -15.61 4.03 26.51
C ARG A 175 -14.23 3.38 26.32
N TYR A 176 -13.15 4.11 26.61
CA TYR A 176 -11.82 3.51 26.71
C TYR A 176 -11.80 2.53 27.88
N HIS A 177 -11.55 1.26 27.59
CA HIS A 177 -11.28 0.25 28.61
C HIS A 177 -9.77 0.25 28.86
N VAL A 178 -9.33 0.89 29.95
CA VAL A 178 -7.97 0.71 30.50
C VAL A 178 -7.97 -0.60 31.26
N GLN A 179 -7.45 -1.66 30.63
CA GLN A 179 -7.15 -2.89 31.33
C GLN A 179 -5.71 -2.83 31.82
N HIS A 180 -5.56 -2.58 33.12
CA HIS A 180 -4.30 -2.66 33.84
C HIS A 180 -3.69 -4.06 33.68
N ASN A 181 -2.42 -4.11 33.30
CA ASN A 181 -1.61 -5.33 33.28
C ASN A 181 -0.45 -5.15 34.27
N PRO A 182 -0.37 -5.92 35.38
CA PRO A 182 0.70 -5.82 36.35
C PRO A 182 1.84 -6.76 35.92
N ARG A 183 2.99 -6.21 35.55
CA ARG A 183 4.21 -7.00 35.34
C ARG A 183 5.40 -6.37 36.06
N VAL A 184 5.59 -6.88 37.28
CA VAL A 184 6.86 -7.34 37.89
C VAL A 184 8.12 -6.58 37.46
N LEU A 185 8.57 -5.70 38.35
CA LEU A 185 9.92 -5.12 38.36
C LEU A 185 10.91 -6.17 38.86
N TYR A 186 11.85 -6.60 38.03
CA TYR A 186 13.11 -7.16 38.51
C TYR A 186 14.09 -6.00 38.72
N SER A 187 14.32 -5.66 39.99
CA SER A 187 15.44 -4.80 40.40
C SER A 187 16.71 -5.62 40.40
N TYR A 188 17.72 -5.20 39.63
CA TYR A 188 19.07 -5.74 39.72
C TYR A 188 19.98 -4.66 40.27
N SER A 189 20.23 -4.73 41.58
CA SER A 189 21.17 -3.88 42.29
C SER A 189 22.60 -4.33 41.96
N HIS A 190 23.33 -3.58 41.14
CA HIS A 190 24.77 -3.77 41.01
C HIS A 190 25.51 -2.93 42.06
N PHE A 191 26.03 -3.66 43.05
CA PHE A 191 26.95 -3.22 44.08
C PHE A 191 28.32 -2.91 43.45
N VAL A 192 28.89 -1.73 43.74
CA VAL A 192 30.25 -1.32 43.33
C VAL A 192 31.17 -1.45 44.55
N PRO A 193 32.23 -2.29 44.53
CA PRO A 193 33.28 -2.22 45.53
C PRO A 193 34.38 -1.25 45.06
N GLN A 194 34.66 -0.23 45.88
CA GLN A 194 35.84 0.61 45.78
C GLN A 194 37.10 -0.19 46.16
N SER A 195 38.07 -0.30 45.25
CA SER A 195 39.44 -0.71 45.56
C SER A 195 40.36 0.52 45.56
N ASN A 196 40.86 0.86 46.75
CA ASN A 196 41.92 1.84 46.99
C ASN A 196 43.27 1.29 46.48
N TYR A 197 44.00 2.06 45.68
CA TYR A 197 45.44 1.91 45.51
C TYR A 197 46.15 3.14 46.07
N ARG A 198 46.91 2.93 47.15
CA ARG A 198 47.97 3.82 47.65
C ARG A 198 49.23 3.61 46.80
N TYR A 199 49.89 4.70 46.47
CA TYR A 199 51.33 4.75 46.21
C TYR A 199 51.95 5.75 47.19
#